data_AF-A0A8H3QPN7-F1
#
_entry.id   AF-A0A8H3QPN7-F1
#
_cell.length_a   1.000
_cell.length_b   1.000
_cell.length_c   1.000
_cell.angle_alpha   90.00
_cell.angle_beta   90.00
_cell.angle_gamma   90.00
#
_symmetry.space_group_name_H-M   'P 1'
#
loop_
_entity.id
_entity.type
_entity.pdbx_description
1 polymer ?
#
loop_
_entity_poly.entity_id
_entity_poly.type
_entity_poly.pdbx_seq_one_letter_code
_entity_poly.pdbx_strand_id
1 'polypeptide(L)'
;MANLVAKIETLLLEGPFDAICSATVIYHAMNKNNLPPYEHVRGIVERAVRSSLTKIEDAERKLKVLEILPEMESRYKSVVGLNTIKALNMKKDSTPDNTREEIGRNIDLLKEKLNHPMIEDDVSLYDALKKKVNNINISQLTWRDLEASMVLSDNLEMINTLKRRQKRVFMEPYEKMKCDLPISVVAKCNSFVENFNESVISRTTGNILHDKSWKENEFDLIKVAEHILVVLGEIWSNPAFATSTSLSEQSEGTYVTDVVVPLLRASLVNLPNGYICLSMAERQSLASKTRRNQGVIEELMGKKPDVMGLIKQDDKIFELIYTESSRIICSETKKDDDDVKLWRETLDGASFISALCRPTGNQFGIVGIQVAGSVIHLNALVKDLAGIPQYFHVDHAEIPLSPSNISRVKSLMRILLTLRNIMIVNKSLVMQALEQATSHPPRNVNPSPTVFTPPYNN
;
A
#
# COMPACT_ATOMS: atom_id res chain seq x y z
N MET A 1 16.12 -34.70 25.80
CA MET A 1 17.49 -34.63 25.26
C MET A 1 17.63 -35.27 23.89
N ALA A 2 17.35 -36.58 23.71
CA ALA A 2 17.49 -37.26 22.41
C ALA A 2 16.66 -36.61 21.27
N ASN A 3 15.47 -36.11 21.58
CA ASN A 3 14.59 -35.42 20.63
C ASN A 3 15.21 -34.11 20.09
N LEU A 4 15.96 -33.36 20.90
CA LEU A 4 16.54 -32.08 20.47
C LEU A 4 17.80 -32.27 19.60
N VAL A 5 18.65 -33.25 19.95
CA VAL A 5 19.80 -33.63 19.11
C VAL A 5 19.31 -34.06 17.73
N ALA A 6 18.31 -34.95 17.66
CA ALA A 6 17.73 -35.40 16.39
C ALA A 6 17.15 -34.24 15.56
N LYS A 7 16.42 -33.29 16.18
CA LYS A 7 15.91 -32.10 15.49
C LYS A 7 17.01 -31.23 14.89
N ILE A 8 18.09 -31.01 15.63
CA ILE A 8 19.24 -30.25 15.14
C ILE A 8 19.92 -31.03 14.00
N GLU A 9 20.11 -32.34 14.14
CA GLU A 9 20.64 -33.18 13.05
C GLU A 9 19.80 -33.08 11.78
N THR A 10 18.47 -33.16 11.87
CA THR A 10 17.58 -32.99 10.71
C THR A 10 17.77 -31.63 10.05
N LEU A 11 17.89 -30.53 10.81
CA LEU A 11 18.17 -29.21 10.26
C LEU A 11 19.53 -29.18 9.52
N LEU A 12 20.57 -29.78 10.08
CA LEU A 12 21.90 -29.75 9.47
C LEU A 12 21.97 -30.59 8.18
N LEU A 13 21.28 -31.73 8.17
CA LEU A 13 21.27 -32.66 7.03
C LEU A 13 20.35 -32.18 5.90
N GLU A 14 19.13 -31.80 6.24
CA GLU A 14 18.04 -31.60 5.28
C GLU A 14 17.54 -30.15 5.22
N GLY A 15 17.94 -29.31 6.18
CA GLY A 15 17.48 -27.93 6.26
C GLY A 15 17.94 -27.05 5.08
N PRO A 16 17.24 -25.94 4.81
CA PRO A 16 17.66 -24.95 3.81
C PRO A 16 19.09 -24.51 4.08
N PHE A 17 19.90 -24.39 3.02
CA PHE A 17 21.32 -24.09 3.16
C PHE A 17 21.58 -22.80 3.96
N ASP A 18 20.76 -21.76 3.76
CA ASP A 18 20.87 -20.49 4.48
C ASP A 18 20.45 -20.54 5.95
N ALA A 19 19.69 -21.57 6.34
CA ALA A 19 19.26 -21.76 7.72
C ALA A 19 20.33 -22.43 8.59
N ILE A 20 21.38 -23.02 7.99
CA ILE A 20 22.47 -23.71 8.68
C ILE A 20 23.44 -22.67 9.26
N CYS A 21 23.22 -22.28 10.52
CA CYS A 21 24.14 -21.44 11.27
C CYS A 21 23.96 -21.62 12.78
N SER A 22 24.90 -21.12 13.58
CA SER A 22 24.88 -21.26 15.05
C SER A 22 23.65 -20.61 15.68
N ALA A 23 23.18 -19.48 15.15
CA ALA A 23 22.00 -18.80 15.68
C ALA A 23 20.74 -19.69 15.59
N THR A 24 20.52 -20.36 14.46
CA THR A 24 19.36 -21.24 14.24
C THR A 24 19.41 -22.46 15.16
N VAL A 25 20.56 -23.11 15.32
CA VAL A 25 20.67 -24.28 16.22
C VAL A 25 20.51 -23.90 17.69
N ILE A 26 20.97 -22.71 18.09
CA ILE A 26 20.74 -22.17 19.44
C ILE A 26 19.25 -21.88 19.63
N TYR A 27 18.59 -21.28 18.64
CA TYR A 27 17.15 -21.02 18.68
C TYR A 27 16.34 -22.32 18.82
N HIS A 28 16.71 -23.38 18.11
CA HIS A 28 16.06 -24.69 18.28
C HIS A 28 16.25 -25.28 19.68
N ALA A 29 17.35 -24.95 20.36
CA ALA A 29 17.58 -25.35 21.74
C ALA A 29 16.78 -24.51 22.75
N MET A 30 16.19 -23.38 22.35
CA MET A 30 15.28 -22.60 23.17
C MET A 30 13.94 -23.31 23.32
N ASN A 31 13.37 -23.27 24.53
CA ASN A 31 11.99 -23.67 24.77
C ASN A 31 11.19 -22.43 25.16
N LYS A 32 10.41 -21.89 24.20
CA LYS A 32 9.76 -20.57 24.33
C LYS A 32 10.81 -19.50 24.66
N ASN A 33 10.77 -18.95 25.87
CA ASN A 33 11.64 -17.86 26.31
C ASN A 33 12.83 -18.36 27.14
N ASN A 34 12.89 -19.65 27.43
CA ASN A 34 13.91 -20.23 28.29
C ASN A 34 15.02 -20.85 27.44
N LEU A 35 16.17 -20.18 27.39
CA LEU A 35 17.38 -20.71 26.78
C LEU A 35 18.21 -21.40 27.88
N PRO A 36 18.51 -22.71 27.75
CA PRO A 36 19.35 -23.41 28.72
C PRO A 36 20.76 -22.80 28.81
N PRO A 37 21.50 -23.04 29.90
CA PRO A 37 22.87 -22.54 30.06
C PRO A 37 23.75 -22.89 28.85
N TYR A 38 24.67 -21.99 28.50
CA TYR A 38 25.54 -22.12 27.32
C TYR A 38 26.19 -23.50 27.19
N GLU A 39 26.80 -24.01 28.27
CA GLU A 39 27.46 -25.32 28.28
C GLU A 39 26.50 -26.47 27.95
N HIS A 40 25.25 -26.36 28.37
CA HIS A 40 24.22 -27.35 28.05
C HIS A 40 23.85 -27.33 26.57
N VAL A 41 23.65 -26.13 26.01
CA VAL A 41 23.33 -25.95 24.58
C VAL A 41 24.49 -26.39 23.71
N ARG A 42 25.71 -25.99 24.08
CA ARG A 42 26.95 -26.38 23.40
C ARG A 42 27.12 -27.89 23.34
N GLY A 43 26.95 -28.61 24.46
CA GLY A 43 27.07 -30.07 24.47
C GLY A 43 25.99 -30.81 23.65
N ILE A 44 24.83 -30.19 23.40
CA ILE A 44 23.81 -30.74 22.49
C ILE A 44 24.21 -30.49 21.04
N VAL A 45 24.60 -29.27 20.69
CA VAL A 45 25.01 -28.89 19.34
C VAL A 45 26.27 -29.64 18.92
N GLU A 46 27.27 -29.79 19.78
CA GLU A 46 28.49 -30.56 19.49
C GLU A 46 28.20 -32.02 19.11
N ARG A 47 27.26 -32.66 19.80
CA ARG A 47 26.83 -34.02 19.46
C ARG A 47 26.13 -34.07 18.09
N ALA A 48 25.21 -33.15 17.84
CA ALA A 48 24.49 -33.09 16.58
C ALA A 48 25.42 -32.77 15.39
N VAL A 49 26.35 -31.84 15.55
CA VAL A 49 27.35 -31.47 14.54
C VAL A 49 28.26 -32.65 14.23
N ARG A 50 28.84 -33.30 15.25
CA ARG A 50 29.71 -34.47 15.04
C ARG A 50 28.98 -35.61 14.33
N SER A 51 27.75 -35.91 14.74
CA SER A 51 26.91 -36.91 14.10
C SER A 51 26.61 -36.53 12.64
N SER A 52 26.21 -35.29 12.38
CA SER A 52 25.85 -34.82 11.03
C SER A 52 27.04 -34.81 10.08
N LEU A 53 28.23 -34.41 10.52
CA LEU A 53 29.44 -34.37 9.69
C LEU A 53 29.86 -35.74 9.14
N THR A 54 29.46 -36.84 9.81
CA THR A 54 29.68 -38.20 9.31
C THR A 54 28.70 -38.61 8.22
N LYS A 55 27.57 -37.91 8.09
CA LYS A 55 26.46 -38.21 7.17
C LYS A 55 26.38 -37.26 5.97
N ILE A 56 27.08 -36.13 6.00
CA ILE A 56 27.08 -35.12 4.93
C ILE A 56 28.15 -35.47 3.89
N GLU A 57 27.70 -35.71 2.65
CA GLU A 57 28.56 -35.89 1.48
C GLU A 57 28.88 -34.55 0.77
N ASP A 58 27.93 -33.62 0.76
CA ASP A 58 28.09 -32.31 0.11
C ASP A 58 29.14 -31.43 0.81
N ALA A 59 30.16 -31.02 0.06
CA ALA A 59 31.34 -30.33 0.60
C ALA A 59 31.00 -28.94 1.15
N GLU A 60 30.10 -28.20 0.49
CA GLU A 60 29.72 -26.85 0.87
C GLU A 60 28.90 -26.85 2.16
N ARG A 61 27.91 -27.73 2.25
CA ARG A 61 27.13 -27.97 3.48
C ARG A 61 28.01 -28.43 4.61
N LYS A 62 29.00 -29.30 4.34
CA LYS A 62 29.93 -29.77 5.36
C LYS A 62 30.78 -28.64 5.94
N LEU A 63 31.26 -27.71 5.10
CA LEU A 63 31.96 -26.50 5.55
C LEU A 63 31.06 -25.64 6.44
N LYS A 64 29.83 -25.38 6.01
CA LYS A 64 28.87 -24.57 6.78
C LYS A 64 28.53 -25.17 8.15
N VAL A 65 28.44 -26.50 8.23
CA VAL A 65 28.24 -27.22 9.50
C VAL A 65 29.48 -27.16 10.41
N LEU A 66 30.69 -27.12 9.84
CA LEU A 66 31.94 -26.97 10.61
C LEU A 66 32.06 -25.58 11.28
N GLU A 67 31.54 -24.54 10.63
CA GLU A 67 31.56 -23.16 11.14
C GLU A 67 30.64 -22.93 12.35
N ILE A 68 29.70 -23.85 12.60
CA ILE A 68 28.72 -23.70 13.68
C ILE A 68 29.39 -23.59 15.05
N LEU A 69 30.29 -24.53 15.39
CA LEU A 69 30.90 -24.59 16.72
C LEU A 69 31.80 -23.39 17.04
N PRO A 70 32.67 -22.91 16.13
CA PRO A 70 33.45 -21.69 16.33
C PRO A 70 32.60 -20.44 16.65
N GLU A 71 31.43 -20.29 16.01
CA GLU A 71 30.59 -19.11 16.18
C GLU A 71 29.64 -19.17 17.40
N MET A 72 29.53 -20.32 18.07
CA MET A 72 28.50 -20.58 19.10
C MET A 72 28.48 -19.54 20.23
N GLU A 73 29.63 -19.15 20.77
CA GLU A 73 29.67 -18.27 21.94
C GLU A 73 29.14 -16.87 21.61
N SER A 74 29.61 -16.30 20.50
CA SER A 74 29.18 -14.98 20.03
C SER A 74 27.69 -14.98 19.71
N ARG A 75 27.23 -15.98 18.94
CA ARG A 75 25.82 -16.10 18.55
C ARG A 75 24.90 -16.39 19.73
N TYR A 76 25.36 -17.14 20.73
CA TYR A 76 24.60 -17.37 21.96
C TYR A 76 24.33 -16.06 22.70
N LYS A 77 25.35 -15.20 22.84
CA LYS A 77 25.18 -13.85 23.43
C LYS A 77 24.19 -13.01 22.63
N SER A 78 24.27 -13.04 21.29
CA SER A 78 23.31 -12.34 20.42
C SER A 78 21.88 -12.84 20.61
N VAL A 79 21.65 -14.15 20.63
CA VAL A 79 20.33 -14.75 20.83
C VAL A 79 19.77 -14.42 22.22
N VAL A 80 20.61 -14.45 23.26
CA VAL A 80 20.23 -13.99 24.61
C VAL A 80 19.83 -12.52 24.60
N GLY A 81 20.59 -11.66 23.92
CA GLY A 81 20.25 -10.24 23.75
C GLY A 81 18.90 -10.05 23.05
N LEU A 82 18.68 -10.74 21.93
CA LEU A 82 17.41 -10.71 21.17
C LEU A 82 16.22 -11.22 22.00
N ASN A 83 16.43 -12.27 22.80
CA ASN A 83 15.41 -12.78 23.73
C ASN A 83 15.09 -11.77 24.84
N THR A 84 16.12 -11.08 25.35
CA THR A 84 16.00 -10.08 26.42
C THR A 84 15.15 -8.89 25.99
N ILE A 85 15.34 -8.42 24.74
CA ILE A 85 14.51 -7.36 24.14
C ILE A 85 13.18 -7.88 23.58
N LYS A 86 12.82 -9.15 23.85
CA LYS A 86 11.62 -9.84 23.37
C LYS A 86 11.49 -9.88 21.83
N ALA A 87 12.56 -9.63 21.07
CA ALA A 87 12.55 -9.71 19.61
C ALA A 87 12.27 -11.13 19.09
N LEU A 88 12.61 -12.15 19.88
CA LEU A 88 12.28 -13.56 19.59
C LEU A 88 10.89 -13.98 20.07
N ASN A 89 10.22 -13.14 20.87
CA ASN A 89 8.84 -13.33 21.30
C ASN A 89 7.92 -12.64 20.31
N MET A 90 7.79 -13.20 19.10
CA MET A 90 6.51 -13.03 18.43
C MET A 90 5.50 -13.76 19.31
N LYS A 91 4.71 -13.00 20.07
CA LYS A 91 3.40 -13.53 20.48
C LYS A 91 2.80 -14.05 19.18
N LYS A 92 2.60 -15.36 19.10
CA LYS A 92 1.71 -15.92 18.10
C LYS A 92 0.42 -15.15 18.33
N ASP A 93 0.08 -14.24 17.42
CA ASP A 93 -1.11 -13.40 17.54
C ASP A 93 -2.29 -14.36 17.66
N SER A 94 -2.67 -14.71 18.88
CA SER A 94 -3.87 -15.46 19.17
C SER A 94 -4.99 -14.44 19.33
N THR A 95 -5.08 -13.49 18.40
CA THR A 95 -6.37 -12.88 18.09
C THR A 95 -7.25 -14.04 17.62
N PRO A 96 -8.42 -14.28 18.25
CA PRO A 96 -9.40 -15.20 17.69
C PRO A 96 -9.56 -14.85 16.20
N ASP A 97 -9.56 -15.86 15.32
CA ASP A 97 -9.80 -15.66 13.89
C ASP A 97 -11.28 -15.30 13.71
N ASN A 98 -11.59 -14.06 14.07
CA ASN A 98 -12.91 -13.45 13.98
C ASN A 98 -13.18 -12.91 12.56
N THR A 99 -12.27 -13.18 11.62
CA THR A 99 -12.35 -12.81 10.20
C THR A 99 -13.72 -13.16 9.64
N ARG A 100 -14.25 -14.36 9.97
CA ARG A 100 -15.56 -14.78 9.48
C ARG A 100 -16.71 -13.97 10.06
N GLU A 101 -16.67 -13.63 11.35
CA GLU A 101 -17.68 -12.77 11.97
C GLU A 101 -17.56 -11.31 11.50
N GLU A 102 -16.36 -10.82 11.22
CA GLU A 102 -16.11 -9.51 10.61
C GLU A 102 -16.68 -9.44 9.20
N ILE A 103 -16.37 -10.41 8.35
CA ILE A 103 -16.93 -10.51 6.99
C ILE A 103 -18.46 -10.55 7.05
N GLY A 104 -19.04 -11.37 7.94
CA GLY A 104 -20.50 -11.45 8.10
C GLY A 104 -21.11 -10.10 8.45
N ARG A 105 -20.58 -9.42 9.48
CA ARG A 105 -21.04 -8.09 9.90
C ARG A 105 -20.91 -7.05 8.79
N ASN A 106 -19.80 -7.08 8.05
CA ASN A 106 -19.55 -6.18 6.93
C ASN A 106 -20.58 -6.38 5.81
N ILE A 107 -20.84 -7.62 5.42
CA ILE A 107 -21.83 -7.93 4.38
C ILE A 107 -23.23 -7.52 4.82
N ASP A 108 -23.61 -7.76 6.08
CA ASP A 108 -24.92 -7.35 6.59
C ASP A 108 -25.06 -5.83 6.65
N LEU A 109 -24.01 -5.11 7.06
CA LEU A 109 -23.99 -3.64 7.03
C LEU A 109 -24.03 -3.10 5.60
N LEU A 110 -23.37 -3.76 4.64
CA LEU A 110 -23.44 -3.38 3.23
C LEU A 110 -24.87 -3.55 2.70
N LYS A 111 -25.55 -4.66 3.02
CA LYS A 111 -26.97 -4.88 2.67
C LYS A 111 -27.87 -3.81 3.29
N GLU A 112 -27.63 -3.45 4.55
CA GLU A 112 -28.37 -2.39 5.23
C GLU A 112 -28.21 -1.05 4.50
N LYS A 113 -26.97 -0.64 4.19
CA LYS A 113 -26.70 0.60 3.45
C LYS A 113 -27.37 0.63 2.07
N LEU A 114 -27.37 -0.51 1.36
CA LEU A 114 -28.03 -0.64 0.07
C LEU A 114 -29.58 -0.55 0.15
N ASN A 115 -30.19 -0.68 1.33
CA ASN A 115 -31.62 -0.43 1.53
C ASN A 115 -31.98 1.05 1.60
N HIS A 116 -30.98 1.94 1.72
CA HIS A 116 -31.17 3.35 2.00
C HIS A 116 -30.40 4.23 1.00
N PRO A 117 -30.77 4.20 -0.31
CA PRO A 117 -30.22 5.15 -1.28
C PRO A 117 -30.53 6.58 -0.84
N MET A 118 -29.51 7.45 -0.90
CA MET A 118 -29.63 8.84 -0.45
C MET A 118 -30.35 9.74 -1.47
N ILE A 119 -30.38 9.34 -2.74
CA ILE A 119 -31.00 10.07 -3.85
C ILE A 119 -31.76 9.12 -4.78
N GLU A 120 -32.85 9.60 -5.39
CA GLU A 120 -33.74 8.78 -6.22
C GLU A 120 -33.06 8.17 -7.45
N ASP A 121 -32.10 8.88 -8.05
CA ASP A 121 -31.35 8.42 -9.22
C ASP A 121 -30.55 7.13 -8.95
N ASP A 122 -30.13 6.92 -7.70
CA ASP A 122 -29.34 5.75 -7.28
C ASP A 122 -30.18 4.52 -6.95
N VAL A 123 -31.50 4.67 -6.77
CA VAL A 123 -32.41 3.56 -6.36
C VAL A 123 -32.27 2.36 -7.30
N SER A 124 -32.22 2.60 -8.61
CA SER A 124 -32.11 1.52 -9.59
C SER A 124 -30.76 0.79 -9.53
N LEU A 125 -29.68 1.49 -9.19
CA LEU A 125 -28.36 0.91 -9.00
C LEU A 125 -28.34 0.11 -7.69
N TYR A 126 -28.84 0.69 -6.61
CA TYR A 126 -28.87 0.09 -5.27
C TYR A 126 -29.70 -1.20 -5.24
N ASP A 127 -30.87 -1.22 -5.88
CA ASP A 127 -31.68 -2.44 -6.00
C ASP A 127 -30.96 -3.57 -6.75
N ALA A 128 -30.17 -3.23 -7.77
CA ALA A 128 -29.42 -4.21 -8.53
C ALA A 128 -28.21 -4.73 -7.75
N LEU A 129 -27.49 -3.84 -7.06
CA LEU A 129 -26.39 -4.22 -6.17
C LEU A 129 -26.91 -5.10 -5.03
N LYS A 130 -28.01 -4.73 -4.38
CA LYS A 130 -28.65 -5.50 -3.30
C LYS A 130 -28.96 -6.94 -3.73
N LYS A 131 -29.57 -7.13 -4.90
CA LYS A 131 -29.86 -8.48 -5.43
C LYS A 131 -28.60 -9.31 -5.59
N LYS A 132 -27.50 -8.69 -6.05
CA LYS A 132 -26.21 -9.37 -6.25
C LYS A 132 -25.51 -9.65 -4.92
N VAL A 133 -25.48 -8.68 -4.01
CA VAL A 133 -24.89 -8.82 -2.66
C VAL A 133 -25.63 -9.89 -1.84
N ASN A 134 -26.95 -10.02 -1.98
CA ASN A 134 -27.72 -11.08 -1.33
C ASN A 134 -27.35 -12.50 -1.79
N ASN A 135 -26.75 -12.64 -2.98
CA ASN A 135 -26.33 -13.93 -3.52
C ASN A 135 -24.87 -14.26 -3.21
N ILE A 136 -24.14 -13.38 -2.50
CA ILE A 136 -22.75 -13.63 -2.12
C ILE A 136 -22.71 -14.78 -1.11
N ASN A 137 -21.90 -15.79 -1.42
CA ASN A 137 -21.62 -16.85 -0.46
C ASN A 137 -20.51 -16.42 0.49
N ILE A 138 -20.90 -15.98 1.69
CA ILE A 138 -19.99 -15.51 2.75
C ILE A 138 -18.91 -16.56 3.08
N SER A 139 -19.20 -17.86 2.96
CA SER A 139 -18.21 -18.91 3.29
C SER A 139 -17.06 -19.02 2.29
N GLN A 140 -17.17 -18.40 1.12
CA GLN A 140 -16.15 -18.39 0.08
C GLN A 140 -15.29 -17.13 0.12
N LEU A 141 -15.68 -16.12 0.90
CA LEU A 141 -14.92 -14.89 1.05
C LEU A 141 -13.79 -15.06 2.07
N THR A 142 -12.71 -14.37 1.77
CA THR A 142 -11.50 -14.24 2.58
C THR A 142 -11.21 -12.75 2.84
N TRP A 143 -10.27 -12.46 3.75
CA TRP A 143 -9.83 -11.09 4.02
C TRP A 143 -9.18 -10.39 2.81
N ARG A 144 -8.87 -11.13 1.74
CA ARG A 144 -8.31 -10.60 0.49
C ARG A 144 -9.38 -10.06 -0.46
N ASP A 145 -10.62 -10.50 -0.31
CA ASP A 145 -11.72 -10.12 -1.19
C ASP A 145 -12.24 -8.71 -0.83
N LEU A 146 -12.55 -7.89 -1.84
CA LEU A 146 -13.01 -6.52 -1.66
C LEU A 146 -14.35 -6.48 -0.89
N GLU A 147 -15.27 -7.38 -1.26
CA GLU A 147 -16.60 -7.52 -0.68
C GLU A 147 -16.55 -7.82 0.81
N ALA A 148 -15.56 -8.60 1.25
CA ALA A 148 -15.34 -8.92 2.65
C ALA A 148 -15.14 -7.67 3.51
N SER A 149 -14.59 -6.59 2.94
CA SER A 149 -14.39 -5.29 3.59
C SER A 149 -15.38 -4.22 3.13
N MET A 150 -16.53 -4.63 2.57
CA MET A 150 -17.60 -3.77 2.05
C MET A 150 -17.22 -2.91 0.82
N VAL A 151 -16.13 -3.22 0.13
CA VAL A 151 -15.64 -2.42 -1.01
C VAL A 151 -16.25 -2.95 -2.30
N LEU A 152 -16.78 -2.04 -3.13
CA LEU A 152 -17.24 -2.34 -4.49
C LEU A 152 -16.25 -1.78 -5.51
N SER A 153 -15.72 -2.63 -6.39
CA SER A 153 -14.78 -2.20 -7.44
C SER A 153 -15.35 -2.37 -8.85
N ASP A 154 -14.88 -1.53 -9.77
CA ASP A 154 -15.29 -1.51 -11.17
C ASP A 154 -14.97 -2.80 -11.94
N ASN A 155 -14.00 -3.56 -11.46
CA ASN A 155 -13.61 -4.85 -12.03
C ASN A 155 -14.43 -6.05 -11.52
N LEU A 156 -15.24 -5.91 -10.46
CA LEU A 156 -16.00 -7.02 -9.89
C LEU A 156 -17.04 -7.56 -10.90
N GLU A 157 -17.22 -8.88 -10.93
CA GLU A 157 -18.19 -9.54 -11.82
C GLU A 157 -19.61 -8.99 -11.61
N MET A 158 -19.97 -8.69 -10.36
CA MET A 158 -21.26 -8.13 -10.00
C MET A 158 -21.50 -6.73 -10.63
N ILE A 159 -20.45 -5.93 -10.81
CA ILE A 159 -20.50 -4.62 -11.44
C ILE A 159 -20.50 -4.75 -12.97
N ASN A 160 -19.71 -5.66 -13.51
CA ASN A 160 -19.65 -5.91 -14.94
C ASN A 160 -20.96 -6.42 -15.54
N THR A 161 -21.77 -7.10 -14.74
CA THR A 161 -23.09 -7.64 -15.11
C THR A 161 -24.26 -6.67 -14.83
N LEU A 162 -23.98 -5.39 -14.49
CA LEU A 162 -25.00 -4.35 -14.37
C LEU A 162 -25.55 -3.90 -15.74
N LYS A 163 -26.82 -3.47 -15.77
CA LYS A 163 -27.40 -2.89 -17.00
C LYS A 163 -26.72 -1.56 -17.33
N ARG A 164 -26.70 -1.18 -18.61
CA ARG A 164 -26.01 0.03 -19.12
C ARG A 164 -26.29 1.31 -18.32
N ARG A 165 -27.54 1.55 -17.91
CA ARG A 165 -27.91 2.74 -17.09
C ARG A 165 -27.30 2.67 -15.69
N GLN A 166 -27.34 1.52 -15.03
CA GLN A 166 -26.76 1.30 -13.70
C GLN A 166 -25.23 1.39 -13.74
N LYS A 167 -24.60 0.76 -14.74
CA LYS A 167 -23.15 0.83 -14.93
C LYS A 167 -22.69 2.27 -15.19
N ARG A 168 -23.48 3.08 -15.90
CA ARG A 168 -23.17 4.51 -16.09
C ARG A 168 -23.17 5.29 -14.79
N VAL A 169 -24.15 5.07 -13.91
CA VAL A 169 -24.22 5.72 -12.59
C VAL A 169 -23.05 5.26 -11.71
N PHE A 170 -22.77 3.96 -11.67
CA PHE A 170 -21.64 3.40 -10.91
C PHE A 170 -20.28 3.92 -11.40
N MET A 171 -20.08 4.01 -12.71
CA MET A 171 -18.84 4.51 -13.32
C MET A 171 -18.79 6.03 -13.42
N GLU A 172 -19.82 6.77 -13.02
CA GLU A 172 -19.85 8.23 -13.15
C GLU A 172 -18.68 8.91 -12.41
N PRO A 173 -18.34 8.52 -11.16
CA PRO A 173 -17.17 9.07 -10.48
C PRO A 173 -15.87 8.80 -11.26
N TYR A 174 -15.69 7.57 -11.74
CA TYR A 174 -14.54 7.17 -12.57
C TYR A 174 -14.45 7.99 -13.86
N GLU A 175 -15.55 8.07 -14.62
CA GLU A 175 -15.61 8.81 -15.88
C GLU A 175 -15.41 10.32 -15.66
N LYS A 176 -15.65 10.83 -14.44
CA LYS A 176 -15.35 12.22 -14.08
C LYS A 176 -13.87 12.51 -13.86
N MET A 177 -13.02 11.48 -13.88
CA MET A 177 -11.58 11.59 -13.65
C MET A 177 -10.72 11.53 -14.94
N LYS A 178 -11.29 11.42 -16.17
CA LYS A 178 -10.55 11.33 -17.46
C LYS A 178 -10.62 12.60 -18.36
N CYS A 179 -9.52 12.96 -19.06
CA CYS A 179 -9.43 14.13 -19.97
C CYS A 179 -8.44 13.98 -21.18
N ASP A 180 -8.66 14.72 -22.29
CA ASP A 180 -7.79 14.84 -23.49
C ASP A 180 -7.03 16.20 -23.59
N LEU A 181 -5.98 16.30 -24.42
CA LEU A 181 -5.07 17.46 -24.49
C LEU A 181 -5.51 18.59 -25.44
N PRO A 182 -5.43 19.88 -25.03
CA PRO A 182 -5.59 21.03 -25.94
C PRO A 182 -4.32 21.46 -26.69
N ILE A 183 -4.48 22.28 -27.73
CA ILE A 183 -3.42 22.72 -28.65
C ILE A 183 -2.64 23.93 -28.11
N SER A 184 -3.29 24.78 -27.32
CA SER A 184 -2.67 25.92 -26.65
C SER A 184 -1.57 25.49 -25.67
N VAL A 185 -1.57 24.21 -25.25
CA VAL A 185 -0.56 23.60 -24.37
C VAL A 185 0.80 23.72 -25.03
N VAL A 186 0.87 23.39 -26.31
CA VAL A 186 2.11 23.36 -27.07
C VAL A 186 2.73 24.76 -27.20
N ALA A 187 1.88 25.80 -27.24
CA ALA A 187 2.34 27.16 -27.42
C ALA A 187 2.93 27.77 -26.13
N LYS A 188 2.43 27.37 -24.96
CA LYS A 188 2.87 27.94 -23.67
C LYS A 188 4.16 27.34 -23.11
N CYS A 189 4.58 26.14 -23.54
CA CYS A 189 5.91 25.57 -23.27
C CYS A 189 7.03 26.55 -23.65
N ASN A 190 6.89 27.19 -24.81
CA ASN A 190 7.93 28.06 -25.36
C ASN A 190 8.13 29.36 -24.55
N SER A 191 7.13 29.80 -23.79
CA SER A 191 7.16 31.07 -23.05
C SER A 191 7.66 30.94 -21.60
N PHE A 192 7.61 29.73 -21.03
CA PHE A 192 7.95 29.49 -19.63
C PHE A 192 9.45 29.64 -19.31
N VAL A 193 10.32 29.31 -20.28
CA VAL A 193 11.78 29.38 -20.14
C VAL A 193 12.27 30.78 -19.72
N GLU A 194 11.48 31.82 -19.95
CA GLU A 194 11.95 33.19 -19.84
C GLU A 194 11.88 33.80 -18.41
N ASN A 195 11.14 33.26 -17.40
CA ASN A 195 10.77 34.08 -16.20
C ASN A 195 10.41 33.37 -14.82
N PHE A 196 11.29 33.11 -13.81
CA PHE A 196 10.83 32.52 -12.48
C PHE A 196 11.51 32.96 -11.12
N ASN A 197 10.74 33.04 -9.98
CA ASN A 197 11.11 33.17 -8.50
C ASN A 197 9.94 32.87 -7.45
N GLU A 198 10.20 32.67 -6.11
CA GLU A 198 9.37 31.90 -5.09
C GLU A 198 8.73 32.68 -3.85
N SER A 199 7.45 32.44 -3.39
CA SER A 199 6.89 32.71 -1.99
C SER A 199 5.41 32.26 -1.64
N VAL A 200 5.09 32.19 -0.31
CA VAL A 200 3.84 32.08 0.54
C VAL A 200 2.49 31.55 -0.02
N ILE A 201 1.91 30.53 0.65
CA ILE A 201 0.64 29.84 0.34
C ILE A 201 -0.60 30.73 0.64
N SER A 202 -1.38 31.09 -0.38
CA SER A 202 -2.69 31.74 -0.21
C SER A 202 -3.81 30.72 0.00
N ARG A 203 -4.77 31.03 0.90
CA ARG A 203 -5.99 30.22 1.09
C ARG A 203 -6.94 30.47 -0.08
N THR A 204 -6.97 29.59 -1.08
CA THR A 204 -8.01 29.65 -2.11
C THR A 204 -9.29 29.01 -1.57
N THR A 205 -10.28 29.84 -1.30
CA THR A 205 -11.60 29.53 -0.70
C THR A 205 -12.68 29.38 -1.77
N GLY A 206 -12.63 28.29 -2.55
CA GLY A 206 -13.70 27.90 -3.46
C GLY A 206 -13.88 26.38 -3.50
N ASN A 207 -15.11 25.91 -3.70
CA ASN A 207 -15.42 24.48 -3.82
C ASN A 207 -14.83 23.92 -5.12
N ILE A 208 -13.61 23.38 -5.05
CA ILE A 208 -13.02 22.68 -6.21
C ILE A 208 -13.54 21.23 -6.19
N LEU A 209 -14.27 20.86 -7.23
CA LEU A 209 -14.92 19.55 -7.37
C LEU A 209 -14.40 18.80 -8.60
N HIS A 210 -14.50 17.46 -8.60
CA HIS A 210 -14.22 16.65 -9.78
C HIS A 210 -15.34 16.76 -10.81
N ASP A 211 -15.03 17.31 -11.98
CA ASP A 211 -15.99 17.66 -13.03
C ASP A 211 -15.47 17.36 -14.45
N LYS A 212 -14.46 16.49 -14.58
CA LYS A 212 -13.77 16.18 -15.85
C LYS A 212 -12.99 17.35 -16.46
N SER A 213 -12.64 18.36 -15.67
CA SER A 213 -11.73 19.43 -16.09
C SER A 213 -10.42 19.41 -15.30
N TRP A 214 -9.37 19.93 -15.93
CA TRP A 214 -8.12 20.23 -15.26
C TRP A 214 -8.29 21.42 -14.32
N LYS A 215 -7.81 21.31 -13.08
CA LYS A 215 -7.92 22.36 -12.05
C LYS A 215 -6.84 23.41 -12.16
N GLU A 216 -5.78 23.08 -12.87
CA GLU A 216 -4.76 24.02 -13.27
C GLU A 216 -4.97 24.39 -14.72
N ASN A 217 -4.65 25.65 -15.01
CA ASN A 217 -4.58 26.03 -16.41
C ASN A 217 -3.40 25.30 -17.05
N GLU A 218 -3.51 25.19 -18.35
CA GLU A 218 -2.57 24.53 -19.22
C GLU A 218 -1.09 24.94 -19.03
N PHE A 219 -0.81 26.20 -18.69
CA PHE A 219 0.56 26.66 -18.41
C PHE A 219 1.20 25.90 -17.25
N ASP A 220 0.46 25.79 -16.15
CA ASP A 220 1.00 25.19 -14.93
C ASP A 220 1.16 23.67 -15.12
N LEU A 221 0.26 23.04 -15.88
CA LEU A 221 0.39 21.63 -16.27
C LEU A 221 1.63 21.36 -17.13
N ILE A 222 1.97 22.26 -18.06
CA ILE A 222 3.18 22.14 -18.88
C ILE A 222 4.43 22.20 -18.02
N LYS A 223 4.52 23.18 -17.11
CA LYS A 223 5.70 23.32 -16.25
C LYS A 223 5.96 22.04 -15.46
N VAL A 224 4.89 21.45 -14.95
CA VAL A 224 4.96 20.20 -14.22
C VAL A 224 5.34 19.05 -15.15
N ALA A 225 4.77 18.99 -16.35
CA ALA A 225 5.11 17.99 -17.34
C ALA A 225 6.58 18.06 -17.77
N GLU A 226 7.13 19.26 -17.98
CA GLU A 226 8.54 19.48 -18.29
C GLU A 226 9.43 19.00 -17.15
N HIS A 227 9.09 19.31 -15.90
CA HIS A 227 9.84 18.81 -14.75
C HIS A 227 9.79 17.29 -14.64
N ILE A 228 8.63 16.66 -14.88
CA ILE A 228 8.51 15.20 -14.96
C ILE A 228 9.40 14.63 -16.07
N LEU A 229 9.44 15.27 -17.25
CA LEU A 229 10.27 14.81 -18.37
C LEU A 229 11.77 14.96 -18.10
N VAL A 230 12.19 16.00 -17.38
CA VAL A 230 13.58 16.15 -16.92
C VAL A 230 13.95 14.98 -16.01
N VAL A 231 13.13 14.68 -15.01
CA VAL A 231 13.33 13.53 -14.12
C VAL A 231 13.35 12.21 -14.91
N LEU A 232 12.49 12.07 -15.92
CA LEU A 232 12.50 10.89 -16.79
C LEU A 232 13.79 10.79 -17.62
N GLY A 233 14.32 11.92 -18.10
CA GLY A 233 15.62 11.98 -18.78
C GLY A 233 16.79 11.60 -17.87
N GLU A 234 16.74 11.99 -16.60
CA GLU A 234 17.70 11.55 -15.58
C GLU A 234 17.63 10.04 -15.35
N ILE A 235 16.40 9.48 -15.25
CA ILE A 235 16.17 8.04 -15.14
C ILE A 235 16.75 7.30 -16.35
N TRP A 236 16.52 7.79 -17.57
CA TRP A 236 17.06 7.18 -18.80
C TRP A 236 18.58 7.26 -18.90
N SER A 237 19.19 8.24 -18.25
CA SER A 237 20.64 8.42 -18.22
C SER A 237 21.30 7.58 -17.13
N ASN A 238 20.51 6.94 -16.26
CA ASN A 238 21.02 6.13 -15.16
C ASN A 238 21.45 4.73 -15.64
N PRO A 239 22.75 4.38 -15.56
CA PRO A 239 23.24 3.08 -16.03
C PRO A 239 22.66 1.90 -15.25
N ALA A 240 22.15 2.11 -14.03
CA ALA A 240 21.51 1.06 -13.24
C ALA A 240 20.25 0.48 -13.92
N PHE A 241 19.59 1.24 -14.79
CA PHE A 241 18.38 0.84 -15.50
C PHE A 241 18.58 0.62 -17.01
N ALA A 242 19.83 0.66 -17.50
CA ALA A 242 20.14 0.70 -18.92
C ALA A 242 20.01 -0.66 -19.65
N THR A 243 20.08 -1.79 -18.93
CA THR A 243 20.11 -3.13 -19.53
C THR A 243 19.15 -4.09 -18.84
N SER A 244 18.69 -5.13 -19.55
CA SER A 244 17.85 -6.17 -18.94
C SER A 244 18.52 -6.85 -17.73
N THR A 245 19.84 -7.04 -17.78
CA THR A 245 20.63 -7.58 -16.67
C THR A 245 20.57 -6.64 -15.46
N SER A 246 20.88 -5.36 -15.65
CA SER A 246 20.87 -4.38 -14.56
C SER A 246 19.48 -4.19 -13.97
N LEU A 247 18.41 -4.25 -14.79
CA LEU A 247 17.01 -4.19 -14.33
C LEU A 247 16.64 -5.37 -13.40
N SER A 248 17.16 -6.57 -13.67
CA SER A 248 16.90 -7.76 -12.85
C SER A 248 17.63 -7.74 -11.50
N GLU A 249 18.72 -6.97 -11.42
CA GLU A 249 19.56 -6.85 -10.23
C GLU A 249 19.08 -5.75 -9.28
N GLN A 250 18.24 -4.81 -9.75
CA GLN A 250 17.78 -3.70 -8.92
C GLN A 250 16.84 -4.15 -7.80
N SER A 251 17.10 -3.62 -6.60
CA SER A 251 16.24 -3.83 -5.45
C SER A 251 14.94 -3.02 -5.57
N GLU A 252 13.90 -3.46 -4.85
CA GLU A 252 12.64 -2.72 -4.73
C GLU A 252 12.88 -1.31 -4.18
N GLY A 253 13.73 -1.21 -3.15
CA GLY A 253 14.12 0.07 -2.56
C GLY A 253 14.78 1.00 -3.57
N THR A 254 15.75 0.51 -4.35
CA THR A 254 16.43 1.31 -5.40
C THR A 254 15.44 1.78 -6.46
N TYR A 255 14.51 0.91 -6.88
CA TYR A 255 13.52 1.28 -7.87
C TYR A 255 12.56 2.36 -7.33
N VAL A 256 12.14 2.24 -6.07
CA VAL A 256 11.31 3.24 -5.40
C VAL A 256 12.05 4.57 -5.28
N THR A 257 13.30 4.57 -4.82
CA THR A 257 14.06 5.80 -4.54
C THR A 257 14.49 6.53 -5.80
N ASP A 258 14.82 5.79 -6.87
CA ASP A 258 15.49 6.36 -8.04
C ASP A 258 14.52 6.58 -9.21
N VAL A 259 13.34 5.95 -9.18
CA VAL A 259 12.33 6.07 -10.24
C VAL A 259 10.98 6.53 -9.70
N VAL A 260 10.37 5.77 -8.79
CA VAL A 260 8.99 6.02 -8.36
C VAL A 260 8.87 7.36 -7.61
N VAL A 261 9.65 7.54 -6.54
CA VAL A 261 9.61 8.75 -5.71
C VAL A 261 9.96 10.01 -6.52
N PRO A 262 11.01 10.04 -7.38
CA PRO A 262 11.28 11.19 -8.24
C PRO A 262 10.12 11.56 -9.14
N LEU A 263 9.48 10.58 -9.82
CA LEU A 263 8.31 10.83 -10.67
C LEU A 263 7.12 11.40 -9.88
N LEU A 264 6.85 10.82 -8.70
CA LEU A 264 5.78 11.32 -7.83
C LEU A 264 6.10 12.74 -7.32
N ARG A 265 7.34 13.02 -6.89
CA ARG A 265 7.76 14.36 -6.46
C ARG A 265 7.60 15.38 -7.58
N ALA A 266 8.05 15.04 -8.80
CA ALA A 266 7.90 15.91 -9.95
C ALA A 266 6.43 16.23 -10.24
N SER A 267 5.53 15.23 -10.10
CA SER A 267 4.10 15.43 -10.29
C SER A 267 3.42 16.28 -9.21
N LEU A 268 3.92 16.24 -7.98
CA LEU A 268 3.32 16.88 -6.80
C LEU A 268 4.02 18.17 -6.36
N VAL A 269 5.04 18.63 -7.08
CA VAL A 269 5.74 19.88 -6.77
C VAL A 269 4.85 21.09 -7.08
N ASN A 270 4.98 22.20 -6.34
CA ASN A 270 4.32 23.47 -6.67
C ASN A 270 2.80 23.35 -6.90
N LEU A 271 2.07 22.58 -6.09
CA LEU A 271 0.60 22.53 -6.22
C LEU A 271 0.01 23.93 -5.92
N PRO A 272 -1.04 24.35 -6.62
CA PRO A 272 -1.62 25.68 -6.47
C PRO A 272 -2.16 25.94 -5.05
N ASN A 273 -2.50 24.87 -4.32
CA ASN A 273 -2.95 24.92 -2.93
C ASN A 273 -1.90 24.39 -1.93
N GLY A 274 -0.60 24.52 -2.25
CA GLY A 274 0.53 24.26 -1.35
C GLY A 274 1.36 23.04 -1.76
N TYR A 275 1.82 22.24 -0.80
CA TYR A 275 2.62 21.04 -1.09
C TYR A 275 1.99 19.77 -0.50
N ILE A 276 2.45 18.63 -1.04
CA ILE A 276 2.26 17.29 -0.47
C ILE A 276 3.66 16.73 -0.21
N CYS A 277 3.93 16.30 1.01
CA CYS A 277 5.19 15.67 1.37
C CYS A 277 5.12 14.17 1.09
N LEU A 278 6.10 13.65 0.36
CA LEU A 278 6.27 12.21 0.23
C LEU A 278 7.19 11.70 1.33
N SER A 279 6.70 10.78 2.18
CA SER A 279 7.53 10.02 3.11
C SER A 279 7.78 8.62 2.56
N MET A 280 9.01 8.12 2.71
CA MET A 280 9.40 6.79 2.25
C MET A 280 9.31 5.74 3.37
N ALA A 281 9.44 4.48 2.96
CA ALA A 281 9.38 3.26 3.75
C ALA A 281 10.20 3.37 5.05
N GLU A 282 9.52 3.70 6.14
CA GLU A 282 10.00 3.64 7.54
C GLU A 282 8.95 4.25 8.47
N ARG A 283 8.22 5.26 7.97
CA ARG A 283 7.08 5.87 8.64
C ARG A 283 5.90 4.89 8.69
N GLN A 284 5.28 4.75 9.86
CA GLN A 284 4.03 4.00 10.01
C GLN A 284 2.84 4.87 9.61
N SER A 285 1.87 4.28 8.90
CA SER A 285 0.57 4.91 8.66
C SER A 285 -0.17 5.07 9.98
N LEU A 286 -0.58 6.31 10.26
CA LEU A 286 -1.43 6.67 11.37
C LEU A 286 -2.83 6.07 11.20
N ALA A 287 -3.38 6.08 9.99
CA ALA A 287 -4.69 5.49 9.72
C ALA A 287 -4.72 3.99 10.05
N SER A 288 -3.73 3.27 9.53
CA SER A 288 -3.53 1.84 9.78
C SER A 288 -3.30 1.57 11.27
N LYS A 289 -2.44 2.37 11.93
CA LYS A 289 -2.17 2.26 13.37
C LYS A 289 -3.44 2.47 14.19
N THR A 290 -4.21 3.52 13.92
CA THR A 290 -5.46 3.82 14.62
C THR A 290 -6.45 2.66 14.49
N ARG A 291 -6.64 2.11 13.29
CA ARG A 291 -7.53 0.95 13.11
C ARG A 291 -7.02 -0.25 13.91
N ARG A 292 -5.74 -0.62 13.78
CA ARG A 292 -5.19 -1.83 14.42
C ARG A 292 -5.27 -1.78 15.94
N ASN A 293 -5.20 -0.58 16.53
CA ASN A 293 -5.27 -0.40 17.98
C ASN A 293 -6.70 -0.25 18.51
N GLN A 294 -7.71 -0.25 17.63
CA GLN A 294 -9.10 -0.10 18.03
C GLN A 294 -9.54 -1.32 18.88
N GLY A 295 -9.79 -1.10 20.16
CA GLY A 295 -10.26 -2.16 21.07
C GLY A 295 -9.20 -3.20 21.45
N VAL A 296 -7.92 -2.95 21.16
CA VAL A 296 -6.79 -3.83 21.50
C VAL A 296 -6.07 -3.30 22.73
N ILE A 297 -5.72 -4.20 23.66
CA ILE A 297 -5.06 -3.85 24.93
C ILE A 297 -3.57 -3.53 24.74
N GLU A 298 -2.92 -4.18 23.77
CA GLU A 298 -1.50 -3.97 23.46
C GLU A 298 -1.32 -3.18 22.16
N GLU A 299 -0.36 -2.25 22.18
CA GLU A 299 -0.12 -1.36 21.06
C GLU A 299 0.43 -2.12 19.85
N LEU A 300 -0.35 -2.17 18.77
CA LEU A 300 0.06 -2.71 17.48
C LEU A 300 0.68 -1.61 16.61
N MET A 301 1.75 -1.97 15.90
CA MET A 301 2.39 -1.06 14.95
C MET A 301 1.48 -0.81 13.73
N GLY A 302 1.46 0.42 13.23
CA GLY A 302 0.85 0.73 11.94
C GLY A 302 1.60 0.02 10.81
N LYS A 303 0.91 -0.25 9.70
CA LYS A 303 1.59 -0.72 8.49
C LYS A 303 2.46 0.38 7.89
N LYS A 304 3.40 -0.03 7.05
CA LYS A 304 4.42 0.84 6.44
C LYS A 304 4.35 0.69 4.93
N PRO A 305 3.56 1.53 4.25
CA PRO A 305 3.59 1.64 2.80
C PRO A 305 4.96 2.09 2.31
N ASP A 306 5.33 1.76 1.08
CA ASP A 306 6.63 2.12 0.50
C ASP A 306 6.79 3.63 0.34
N VAL A 307 5.69 4.30 -0.04
CA VAL A 307 5.60 5.76 -0.05
C VAL A 307 4.23 6.20 0.48
N MET A 308 4.20 7.27 1.26
CA MET A 308 2.96 7.95 1.67
C MET A 308 3.00 9.42 1.29
N GLY A 309 1.89 9.92 0.76
CA GLY A 309 1.66 11.34 0.51
C GLY A 309 0.93 11.99 1.67
N LEU A 310 1.60 12.95 2.31
CA LEU A 310 1.17 13.60 3.53
C LEU A 310 0.87 15.08 3.30
N ILE A 311 -0.21 15.57 3.90
CA ILE A 311 -0.43 16.99 4.10
C ILE A 311 -0.44 17.31 5.59
N LYS A 312 0.10 18.48 5.95
CA LYS A 312 0.00 19.04 7.29
C LYS A 312 -0.95 20.24 7.25
N GLN A 313 -1.96 20.22 8.11
CA GLN A 313 -2.89 21.34 8.28
C GLN A 313 -3.25 21.48 9.76
N ASP A 314 -3.11 22.69 10.33
CA ASP A 314 -3.45 23.00 11.73
C ASP A 314 -2.86 21.97 12.73
N ASP A 315 -1.58 21.64 12.54
CA ASP A 315 -0.82 20.62 13.27
C ASP A 315 -1.30 19.16 13.16
N LYS A 316 -2.33 18.89 12.35
CA LYS A 316 -2.77 17.54 11.99
C LYS A 316 -2.10 17.07 10.70
N ILE A 317 -1.76 15.79 10.66
CA ILE A 317 -1.21 15.12 9.48
C ILE A 317 -2.31 14.26 8.87
N PHE A 318 -2.53 14.41 7.57
CA PHE A 318 -3.45 13.57 6.79
C PHE A 318 -2.67 12.77 5.76
N GLU A 319 -3.07 11.51 5.59
CA GLU A 319 -2.48 10.54 4.65
C GLU A 319 -3.42 10.44 3.45
N LEU A 320 -3.00 11.01 2.31
CA LEU A 320 -3.84 11.11 1.10
C LEU A 320 -3.42 10.17 -0.03
N ILE A 321 -2.16 9.73 -0.02
CA ILE A 321 -1.60 8.81 -1.01
C ILE A 321 -0.93 7.65 -0.28
N TYR A 322 -1.17 6.44 -0.75
CA TYR A 322 -0.44 5.24 -0.38
C TYR A 322 0.19 4.65 -1.63
N THR A 323 1.44 4.21 -1.56
CA THR A 323 2.13 3.56 -2.67
C THR A 323 2.71 2.23 -2.22
N GLU A 324 2.45 1.18 -2.99
CA GLU A 324 3.07 -0.14 -2.86
C GLU A 324 3.78 -0.44 -4.18
N SER A 325 5.06 -0.81 -4.09
CA SER A 325 5.92 -1.10 -5.23
C SER A 325 6.43 -2.51 -5.15
N SER A 326 6.58 -3.11 -6.31
CA SER A 326 7.36 -4.31 -6.50
C SER A 326 8.72 -3.96 -7.11
N ARG A 327 9.59 -4.96 -7.25
CA ARG A 327 10.74 -4.87 -8.15
C ARG A 327 10.26 -4.79 -9.61
N ILE A 328 11.12 -4.28 -10.49
CA ILE A 328 10.87 -4.20 -11.94
C ILE A 328 10.53 -5.58 -12.52
N ILE A 329 11.24 -6.61 -12.06
CA ILE A 329 10.91 -8.01 -12.34
C ILE A 329 10.30 -8.60 -11.07
N CYS A 330 9.01 -8.94 -11.13
CA CYS A 330 8.27 -9.48 -10.01
C CYS A 330 7.30 -10.58 -10.47
N SER A 331 6.91 -11.44 -9.52
CA SER A 331 5.91 -12.47 -9.77
C SER A 331 4.50 -11.89 -9.76
N GLU A 332 3.56 -12.53 -10.44
CA GLU A 332 2.13 -12.16 -10.38
C GLU A 332 1.62 -12.18 -8.93
N THR A 333 2.05 -13.13 -8.12
CA THR A 333 1.70 -13.19 -6.69
C THR A 333 2.10 -11.91 -5.93
N LYS A 334 3.28 -11.34 -6.20
CA LYS A 334 3.71 -10.08 -5.57
C LYS A 334 2.82 -8.92 -6.03
N LYS A 335 2.44 -8.88 -7.31
CA LYS A 335 1.49 -7.87 -7.83
C LYS A 335 0.14 -7.98 -7.13
N ASP A 336 -0.42 -9.18 -7.05
CA ASP A 336 -1.72 -9.42 -6.39
C ASP A 336 -1.66 -9.08 -4.89
N ASP A 337 -0.58 -9.48 -4.20
CA ASP A 337 -0.38 -9.19 -2.79
C ASP A 337 -0.26 -7.69 -2.52
N ASP A 338 0.45 -6.95 -3.37
CA ASP A 338 0.62 -5.51 -3.22
C ASP A 338 -0.67 -4.75 -3.56
N ASP A 339 -1.46 -5.18 -4.53
CA ASP A 339 -2.79 -4.62 -4.79
C ASP A 339 -3.71 -4.80 -3.57
N VAL A 340 -3.73 -6.00 -2.98
CA VAL A 340 -4.51 -6.29 -1.77
C VAL A 340 -4.07 -5.43 -0.58
N LYS A 341 -2.77 -5.23 -0.40
CA LYS A 341 -2.25 -4.32 0.63
C LYS A 341 -2.73 -2.90 0.36
N LEU A 342 -2.58 -2.43 -0.87
CA LEU A 342 -2.82 -1.06 -1.27
C LEU A 342 -4.28 -0.65 -1.05
N TRP A 343 -5.26 -1.40 -1.57
CA TRP A 343 -6.66 -1.03 -1.42
C TRP A 343 -7.10 -1.02 0.06
N ARG A 344 -6.53 -1.91 0.89
CA ARG A 344 -6.79 -1.94 2.34
C ARG A 344 -6.24 -0.71 3.05
N GLU A 345 -5.03 -0.26 2.70
CA GLU A 345 -4.50 0.99 3.27
C GLU A 345 -5.31 2.21 2.83
N THR A 346 -5.78 2.24 1.57
CA THR A 346 -6.66 3.33 1.12
C THR A 346 -7.99 3.36 1.86
N LEU A 347 -8.54 2.19 2.21
CA LEU A 347 -9.78 2.06 2.99
C LEU A 347 -9.61 2.55 4.43
N ASP A 348 -8.48 2.20 5.05
CA ASP A 348 -8.09 2.69 6.37
C ASP A 348 -7.92 4.21 6.36
N GLY A 349 -7.20 4.74 5.37
CA GLY A 349 -7.03 6.18 5.16
C GLY A 349 -8.36 6.91 4.99
N ALA A 350 -9.27 6.37 4.18
CA ALA A 350 -10.56 7.00 3.91
C ALA A 350 -11.43 7.02 5.17
N SER A 351 -11.39 5.95 5.96
CA SER A 351 -12.11 5.86 7.23
C SER A 351 -11.52 6.77 8.29
N PHE A 352 -10.19 6.88 8.36
CA PHE A 352 -9.51 7.80 9.26
C PHE A 352 -9.87 9.26 8.96
N ILE A 353 -9.85 9.68 7.69
CA ILE A 353 -10.23 11.05 7.32
C ILE A 353 -11.74 11.29 7.52
N SER A 354 -12.58 10.29 7.22
CA SER A 354 -14.02 10.35 7.53
C SER A 354 -14.29 10.54 9.03
N ALA A 355 -13.47 9.97 9.90
CA ALA A 355 -13.57 10.14 11.35
C ALA A 355 -13.26 11.57 11.79
N LEU A 356 -12.32 12.22 11.10
CA LEU A 356 -11.84 13.55 11.46
C LEU A 356 -12.73 14.67 10.93
N CYS A 357 -13.16 14.59 9.66
CA CYS A 357 -13.83 15.73 9.03
C CYS A 357 -14.95 15.41 8.03
N ARG A 358 -15.15 14.14 7.62
CA ARG A 358 -16.16 13.74 6.60
C ARG A 358 -16.17 14.62 5.34
N PRO A 359 -15.14 14.54 4.48
CA PRO A 359 -15.15 15.20 3.19
C PRO A 359 -16.33 14.76 2.31
N THR A 360 -16.65 15.58 1.31
CA THR A 360 -17.79 15.38 0.41
C THR A 360 -17.75 14.00 -0.29
N GLY A 361 -18.82 13.21 -0.12
CA GLY A 361 -18.99 11.91 -0.78
C GLY A 361 -19.09 12.06 -2.31
N ASN A 362 -18.75 11.01 -3.05
CA ASN A 362 -18.60 10.99 -4.51
C ASN A 362 -17.56 11.97 -5.08
N GLN A 363 -16.80 12.68 -4.23
CA GLN A 363 -15.85 13.71 -4.65
C GLN A 363 -14.48 13.47 -4.03
N PHE A 364 -14.39 13.31 -2.72
CA PHE A 364 -13.12 13.01 -2.06
C PHE A 364 -12.78 11.52 -2.15
N GLY A 365 -11.52 11.20 -2.46
CA GLY A 365 -11.03 9.83 -2.41
C GLY A 365 -9.57 9.71 -2.00
N ILE A 366 -9.19 8.61 -1.36
CA ILE A 366 -7.78 8.31 -1.06
C ILE A 366 -7.14 7.70 -2.29
N VAL A 367 -5.94 8.15 -2.65
CA VAL A 367 -5.22 7.62 -3.80
C VAL A 367 -4.34 6.45 -3.40
N GLY A 368 -4.44 5.36 -4.15
CA GLY A 368 -3.51 4.24 -4.13
C GLY A 368 -2.68 4.23 -5.41
N ILE A 369 -1.37 4.09 -5.29
CA ILE A 369 -0.47 3.94 -6.42
C ILE A 369 0.19 2.56 -6.32
N GLN A 370 -0.02 1.71 -7.30
CA GLN A 370 0.69 0.44 -7.38
C GLN A 370 1.75 0.52 -8.46
N VAL A 371 2.98 0.10 -8.16
CA VAL A 371 4.01 -0.11 -9.18
C VAL A 371 4.29 -1.60 -9.30
N ALA A 372 3.66 -2.22 -10.30
CA ALA A 372 3.67 -3.65 -10.57
C ALA A 372 4.63 -3.96 -11.73
N GLY A 373 5.89 -4.30 -11.41
CA GLY A 373 6.95 -4.43 -12.38
C GLY A 373 7.27 -3.08 -13.01
N SER A 374 7.13 -2.97 -14.33
CA SER A 374 7.27 -1.69 -15.05
C SER A 374 5.97 -0.90 -15.18
N VAL A 375 4.85 -1.38 -14.67
CA VAL A 375 3.54 -0.72 -14.84
C VAL A 375 3.15 0.03 -13.58
N ILE A 376 2.85 1.32 -13.71
CA ILE A 376 2.23 2.12 -12.66
C ILE A 376 0.72 2.13 -12.85
N HIS A 377 0.00 1.84 -11.77
CA HIS A 377 -1.45 1.90 -11.67
C HIS A 377 -1.84 3.03 -10.71
N LEU A 378 -2.74 3.90 -11.16
CA LEU A 378 -3.36 4.92 -10.34
C LEU A 378 -4.75 4.47 -9.97
N ASN A 379 -4.99 4.30 -8.67
CA ASN A 379 -6.24 3.85 -8.10
C ASN A 379 -6.80 4.89 -7.12
N ALA A 380 -8.10 4.91 -6.92
CA ALA A 380 -8.75 5.81 -5.96
C ALA A 380 -9.87 5.11 -5.20
N LEU A 381 -9.88 5.25 -3.88
CA LEU A 381 -10.98 4.82 -3.02
C LEU A 381 -11.86 6.00 -2.64
N VAL A 382 -13.08 6.02 -3.16
CA VAL A 382 -14.09 7.08 -2.96
C VAL A 382 -15.24 6.52 -2.14
N LYS A 383 -15.78 7.28 -1.20
CA LYS A 383 -17.03 6.91 -0.52
C LYS A 383 -18.20 7.57 -1.21
N ASP A 384 -19.26 6.81 -1.46
CA ASP A 384 -20.50 7.38 -2.00
C ASP A 384 -21.28 8.19 -0.94
N LEU A 385 -22.45 8.71 -1.32
CA LEU A 385 -23.29 9.49 -0.40
C LEU A 385 -23.79 8.67 0.80
N ALA A 386 -23.95 7.35 0.67
CA ALA A 386 -24.27 6.44 1.77
C ALA A 386 -23.01 6.01 2.56
N GLY A 387 -21.84 6.51 2.18
CA GLY A 387 -20.55 6.16 2.76
C GLY A 387 -20.12 4.73 2.45
N ILE A 388 -20.58 4.14 1.34
CA ILE A 388 -20.10 2.86 0.82
C ILE A 388 -18.78 3.13 0.08
N PRO A 389 -17.67 2.45 0.45
CA PRO A 389 -16.40 2.61 -0.24
C PRO A 389 -16.43 1.95 -1.63
N GLN A 390 -15.95 2.68 -2.62
CA GLN A 390 -15.82 2.26 -4.02
C GLN A 390 -14.36 2.41 -4.44
N TYR A 391 -13.77 1.33 -4.95
CA TYR A 391 -12.36 1.29 -5.38
C TYR A 391 -12.26 1.29 -6.89
N PHE A 392 -11.65 2.32 -7.46
CA PHE A 392 -11.58 2.55 -8.90
C PHE A 392 -10.16 2.44 -9.43
N HIS A 393 -10.00 1.69 -10.52
CA HIS A 393 -8.75 1.59 -11.28
C HIS A 393 -8.68 2.74 -12.31
N VAL A 394 -8.27 3.92 -11.87
CA VAL A 394 -8.39 5.19 -12.63
C VAL A 394 -7.67 5.10 -13.97
N ASP A 395 -6.39 4.71 -13.98
CA ASP A 395 -5.58 4.58 -15.19
C ASP A 395 -4.30 3.76 -14.91
N HIS A 396 -3.63 3.30 -15.96
CA HIS A 396 -2.34 2.59 -15.86
C HIS A 396 -1.44 2.83 -17.07
N ALA A 397 -0.12 2.80 -16.85
CA ALA A 397 0.87 3.01 -17.89
C ALA A 397 2.18 2.29 -17.57
N GLU A 398 2.92 1.93 -18.60
CA GLU A 398 4.30 1.48 -18.44
C GLU A 398 5.20 2.68 -18.14
N ILE A 399 6.03 2.58 -17.09
CA ILE A 399 7.11 3.50 -16.80
C ILE A 399 8.25 3.18 -17.78
N PRO A 400 8.58 4.09 -18.71
CA PRO A 400 9.68 3.84 -19.62
C PRO A 400 11.01 4.09 -18.91
N LEU A 401 11.78 3.02 -18.66
CA LEU A 401 13.08 3.10 -17.97
C LEU A 401 14.25 3.39 -18.91
N SER A 402 14.01 3.27 -20.21
CA SER A 402 14.95 3.64 -21.28
C SER A 402 14.22 4.53 -22.30
N PRO A 403 14.97 5.21 -23.19
CA PRO A 403 14.36 5.90 -24.33
C PRO A 403 13.36 4.97 -25.03
N SER A 404 12.12 5.42 -25.12
CA SER A 404 10.98 4.60 -25.52
C SER A 404 10.05 5.36 -26.46
N ASN A 405 9.06 4.66 -26.98
CA ASN A 405 8.06 5.27 -27.85
C ASN A 405 7.30 6.40 -27.13
N ILE A 406 7.11 7.51 -27.82
CA ILE A 406 6.37 8.70 -27.36
C ILE A 406 5.00 8.37 -26.73
N SER A 407 4.33 7.31 -27.18
CA SER A 407 3.07 6.84 -26.61
C SER A 407 3.19 6.44 -25.14
N ARG A 408 4.25 5.73 -24.74
CA ARG A 408 4.49 5.31 -23.35
C ARG A 408 4.73 6.51 -22.44
N VAL A 409 5.54 7.47 -22.92
CA VAL A 409 5.79 8.73 -22.22
C VAL A 409 4.49 9.53 -22.03
N LYS A 410 3.66 9.62 -23.08
CA LYS A 410 2.34 10.29 -22.99
C LYS A 410 1.42 9.62 -21.98
N SER A 411 1.38 8.28 -21.94
CA SER A 411 0.57 7.55 -20.98
C SER A 411 1.04 7.76 -19.53
N LEU A 412 2.35 7.70 -19.28
CA LEU A 412 2.90 8.00 -17.96
C LEU A 412 2.59 9.45 -17.54
N MET A 413 2.75 10.41 -18.45
CA MET A 413 2.45 11.81 -18.19
C MET A 413 0.99 12.01 -17.79
N ARG A 414 0.07 11.38 -18.54
CA ARG A 414 -1.36 11.43 -18.24
C ARG A 414 -1.65 10.97 -16.81
N ILE A 415 -1.03 9.87 -16.37
CA ILE A 415 -1.22 9.36 -15.01
C ILE A 415 -0.71 10.32 -13.95
N LEU A 416 0.52 10.82 -14.11
CA LEU A 416 1.13 11.71 -13.14
C LEU A 416 0.38 13.04 -13.02
N LEU A 417 -0.14 13.57 -14.14
CA LEU A 417 -0.99 14.76 -14.12
C LEU A 417 -2.39 14.48 -13.57
N THR A 418 -2.98 13.31 -13.84
CA THR A 418 -4.25 12.89 -13.21
C THR A 418 -4.08 12.78 -11.69
N LEU A 419 -2.99 12.18 -11.21
CA LEU A 419 -2.65 12.13 -9.79
C LEU A 419 -2.59 13.54 -9.18
N ARG A 420 -1.86 14.45 -9.83
CA ARG A 420 -1.76 15.86 -9.42
C ARG A 420 -3.14 16.51 -9.31
N ASN A 421 -3.97 16.35 -10.33
CA ASN A 421 -5.31 16.94 -10.37
C ASN A 421 -6.20 16.42 -9.24
N ILE A 422 -6.15 15.10 -8.96
CA ILE A 422 -6.85 14.49 -7.82
C ILE A 422 -6.34 15.07 -6.50
N MET A 423 -5.04 15.24 -6.34
CA MET A 423 -4.46 15.81 -5.12
C MET A 423 -4.87 17.26 -4.87
N ILE A 424 -5.00 18.08 -5.92
CA ILE A 424 -5.49 19.46 -5.78
C ILE A 424 -6.91 19.47 -5.24
N VAL A 425 -7.80 18.68 -5.83
CA VAL A 425 -9.21 18.58 -5.41
C VAL A 425 -9.30 18.01 -3.99
N ASN A 426 -8.66 16.88 -3.73
CA ASN A 426 -8.68 16.22 -2.42
C ASN A 426 -8.20 17.14 -1.31
N LYS A 427 -7.11 17.88 -1.53
CA LYS A 427 -6.60 18.83 -0.55
C LYS A 427 -7.62 19.93 -0.29
N SER A 428 -8.22 20.52 -1.32
CA SER A 428 -9.28 21.52 -1.17
C SER A 428 -10.46 20.99 -0.35
N LEU A 429 -10.94 19.79 -0.66
CA LEU A 429 -12.07 19.16 0.04
C LEU A 429 -11.77 18.82 1.50
N VAL A 430 -10.56 18.33 1.81
CA VAL A 430 -10.16 18.03 3.20
C VAL A 430 -10.05 19.31 4.02
N MET A 431 -9.48 20.37 3.45
CA MET A 431 -9.36 21.67 4.10
C MET A 431 -10.73 22.23 4.47
N GLN A 432 -11.66 22.20 3.52
CA GLN A 432 -13.03 22.66 3.74
C GLN A 432 -13.76 21.82 4.79
N ALA A 433 -13.66 20.49 4.69
CA ALA A 433 -14.29 19.59 5.63
C ALA A 433 -13.75 19.82 7.06
N LEU A 434 -12.45 20.11 7.19
CA LEU A 434 -11.82 20.38 8.48
C LEU A 434 -12.33 21.69 9.12
N GLU A 435 -12.50 22.75 8.32
CA GLU A 435 -13.11 24.00 8.78
C GLU A 435 -14.52 23.76 9.31
N GLN A 436 -15.34 23.00 8.59
CA GLN A 436 -16.70 22.64 9.01
C GLN A 436 -16.71 21.79 10.28
N ALA A 437 -15.80 20.82 10.38
CA ALA A 437 -15.69 19.91 11.52
C ALA A 437 -15.30 20.61 12.83
N THR A 438 -14.68 21.78 12.75
CA THR A 438 -14.36 22.61 13.93
C THR A 438 -15.63 23.09 14.64
N SER A 439 -16.68 23.43 13.88
CA SER A 439 -17.98 23.82 14.42
C SER A 439 -18.96 22.65 14.57
N HIS A 440 -18.83 21.63 13.72
CA HIS A 440 -19.75 20.48 13.65
C HIS A 440 -18.96 19.17 13.50
N PRO A 441 -18.39 18.64 14.59
CA PRO A 441 -17.59 17.43 14.51
C PRO A 441 -18.42 16.23 14.05
N PRO A 442 -17.83 15.30 13.26
CA PRO A 442 -18.51 14.08 12.83
C PRO A 442 -19.13 13.28 13.99
N ARG A 443 -20.42 12.94 13.89
CA ARG A 443 -21.15 12.09 14.86
C ARG A 443 -21.39 10.69 14.30
N ASN A 444 -21.30 9.65 15.12
CA ASN A 444 -21.47 8.24 14.73
C ASN A 444 -20.44 7.81 13.67
N VAL A 445 -19.16 7.92 14.00
CA VAL A 445 -18.07 7.47 13.13
C VAL A 445 -17.96 5.96 13.23
N ASN A 446 -18.18 5.27 12.12
CA ASN A 446 -17.93 3.84 12.04
C ASN A 446 -16.42 3.59 11.88
N PRO A 447 -15.87 2.56 12.55
CA PRO A 447 -14.49 2.14 12.32
C PRO A 447 -14.29 1.68 10.87
N SER A 448 -13.04 1.62 10.44
CA SER A 448 -12.70 1.07 9.12
C SER A 448 -13.23 -0.37 9.01
N PRO A 449 -13.93 -0.73 7.91
CA PRO A 449 -14.45 -2.08 7.71
C PRO A 449 -13.38 -3.07 7.22
N THR A 450 -12.12 -2.66 7.12
CA THR A 450 -11.01 -3.55 6.75
C THR A 450 -10.94 -4.75 7.70
N VAL A 451 -11.22 -5.93 7.15
CA VAL A 451 -11.15 -7.21 7.88
C VAL A 451 -9.70 -7.47 8.32
N PHE A 452 -9.50 -8.03 9.52
CA PHE A 452 -8.16 -8.39 9.97
C PHE A 452 -7.52 -9.47 9.10
N THR A 453 -6.20 -9.36 8.89
CA THR A 453 -5.44 -10.46 8.30
C THR A 453 -5.25 -11.52 9.38
N PRO A 454 -5.61 -12.80 9.16
CA PRO A 454 -5.28 -13.87 10.07
C PRO A 454 -3.75 -13.94 10.26
N PRO A 455 -3.26 -14.36 11.44
CA PRO A 455 -1.85 -14.68 11.62
C PRO A 455 -1.44 -15.74 10.59
N TYR A 456 -0.25 -15.61 9.99
CA TYR A 456 0.30 -16.60 9.07
C TYR A 456 0.31 -17.99 9.74
N ASN A 457 -0.66 -18.83 9.38
CA ASN A 457 -0.58 -20.26 9.63
C ASN A 457 0.36 -20.83 8.56
N ASN A 458 1.62 -21.02 8.93
CA ASN A 458 2.50 -21.95 8.23
C ASN A 458 2.04 -23.39 8.49
#